data_AF-B9XC06-F1
#
_entry.id   AF-B9XC06-F1
#
_cell.length_a   1.000
_cell.length_b   1.000
_cell.length_c   1.000
_cell.angle_alpha   90.00
_cell.angle_beta   90.00
_cell.angle_gamma   90.00
#
_symmetry.space_group_name_H-M   'P 1'
#
loop_
_entity.id
_entity.type
_entity.pdbx_description
1 polymer ?
#
loop_
_entity_poly.entity_id
_entity_poly.type
_entity_poly.pdbx_seq_one_letter_code
_entity_poly.pdbx_strand_id
1 'polypeptide(L)'
;MKGWGVITCGLICSLLLVGCKHEVLPAIRDGAILRKDCLHLCTQLPNGYVPSQDWPESIRRLCPAQVVRSSNVIEIVVHQSETELSGYVVLEGDQTAPLIQYSSIKPTGLDGIYEFELPFTSNF
;
A
#
# COMPACT_ATOMS: atom_id res chain seq x y z
N MET A 1 35.18 -35.29 46.61
CA MET A 1 35.10 -34.39 45.44
C MET A 1 33.67 -34.48 44.90
N LYS A 2 32.87 -33.42 45.06
CA LYS A 2 32.25 -32.60 43.99
C LYS A 2 31.48 -33.44 42.93
N GLY A 3 30.17 -33.29 42.72
CA GLY A 3 29.23 -32.27 43.18
C GLY A 3 27.78 -32.62 42.84
N TRP A 4 26.87 -31.94 43.55
CA TRP A 4 25.44 -31.87 43.29
C TRP A 4 25.15 -30.57 42.52
N GLY A 5 24.19 -30.62 41.58
CA GLY A 5 23.67 -29.45 40.86
C GLY A 5 23.22 -29.86 39.45
N VAL A 6 22.10 -29.42 38.89
CA VAL A 6 21.16 -28.35 39.24
C VAL A 6 19.81 -28.67 38.58
N ILE A 7 18.77 -28.71 39.40
CA ILE A 7 17.40 -28.21 39.23
C ILE A 7 16.92 -27.91 37.78
N THR A 8 15.87 -28.65 37.42
CA THR A 8 14.76 -28.33 36.52
C THR A 8 14.29 -26.87 36.55
N CYS A 9 14.32 -26.15 35.43
CA CYS A 9 13.29 -25.19 34.98
C CYS A 9 13.81 -24.38 33.78
N GLY A 10 13.37 -24.76 32.58
CA GLY A 10 13.51 -23.95 31.36
C GLY A 10 12.20 -23.93 30.59
N LEU A 11 11.10 -23.86 31.34
CA LEU A 11 9.79 -23.40 30.87
C LEU A 11 10.01 -22.04 30.19
N ILE A 12 9.26 -21.79 29.11
CA ILE A 12 9.08 -20.45 28.53
C ILE A 12 10.20 -20.05 27.56
N CYS A 13 10.39 -20.81 26.48
CA CYS A 13 10.58 -20.14 25.18
C CYS A 13 9.21 -19.60 24.73
N SER A 14 8.78 -18.56 25.44
CA SER A 14 7.96 -17.50 24.88
C SER A 14 8.50 -17.10 23.52
N LEU A 15 7.60 -16.55 22.71
CA LEU A 15 7.84 -15.96 21.40
C LEU A 15 7.65 -16.95 20.24
N LEU A 16 6.48 -17.60 20.23
CA LEU A 16 5.70 -17.61 19.00
C LEU A 16 5.42 -16.15 18.64
N LEU A 17 6.40 -15.53 17.99
CA LEU A 17 6.24 -14.33 17.21
C LEU A 17 5.20 -14.68 16.15
N VAL A 18 3.94 -14.38 16.46
CA VAL A 18 2.93 -14.10 15.44
C VAL A 18 3.46 -12.85 14.75
N GLY A 19 4.40 -13.04 13.83
CA GLY A 19 4.73 -12.04 12.84
C GLY A 19 3.47 -11.89 12.02
N CYS A 20 2.68 -10.86 12.33
CA CYS A 20 1.74 -10.31 11.37
C CYS A 20 2.53 -10.17 10.07
N LYS A 21 2.19 -10.98 9.06
CA LYS A 21 2.70 -10.78 7.72
C LYS A 21 2.09 -9.47 7.25
N HIS A 22 2.80 -8.37 7.50
CA HIS A 22 2.55 -7.13 6.79
C HIS A 22 2.85 -7.46 5.33
N GLU A 23 1.80 -7.54 4.49
CA GLU A 23 2.01 -7.76 3.06
C GLU A 23 2.82 -6.59 2.52
N VAL A 24 4.02 -6.87 2.04
CA VAL A 24 4.90 -5.87 1.47
C VAL A 24 4.34 -5.51 0.09
N LEU A 25 4.01 -4.23 -0.11
CA LEU A 25 3.52 -3.74 -1.39
C LEU A 25 4.52 -4.04 -2.53
N PRO A 26 4.04 -4.36 -3.74
CA PRO A 26 4.89 -4.72 -4.87
C PRO A 26 5.73 -3.52 -5.33
N ALA A 27 7.05 -3.68 -5.37
CA ALA A 27 7.96 -2.60 -5.74
C ALA A 27 7.66 -1.99 -7.11
N ILE A 28 7.64 -0.66 -7.17
CA ILE A 28 7.48 0.11 -8.41
C ILE A 28 8.79 0.07 -9.19
N ARG A 29 8.75 -0.55 -10.37
CA ARG A 29 9.94 -0.71 -11.24
C ARG A 29 10.37 0.59 -11.92
N ASP A 30 9.41 1.41 -12.32
CA ASP A 30 9.65 2.70 -12.99
C ASP A 30 8.55 3.70 -12.58
N GLY A 31 8.90 4.62 -11.67
CA GLY A 31 7.97 5.63 -11.17
C GLY A 31 7.59 6.67 -12.23
N ALA A 32 8.49 6.99 -13.17
CA ALA A 32 8.21 7.99 -14.19
C ALA A 32 7.17 7.46 -15.19
N ILE A 33 7.29 6.20 -15.59
CA ILE A 33 6.28 5.54 -16.45
C ILE A 33 4.95 5.44 -15.71
N LEU A 34 4.94 4.94 -14.46
CA LEU A 34 3.72 4.82 -13.68
C LEU A 34 2.99 6.17 -13.56
N ARG A 35 3.72 7.24 -13.26
CA ARG A 35 3.14 8.58 -13.15
C ARG A 35 2.58 9.07 -14.47
N LYS A 36 3.31 8.91 -15.57
CA LYS A 36 2.83 9.28 -16.92
C LYS A 36 1.53 8.56 -17.28
N ASP A 37 1.46 7.27 -16.98
CA ASP A 37 0.29 6.44 -17.24
C ASP A 37 -0.91 6.82 -16.37
N CYS A 38 -0.70 7.09 -15.08
CA CYS A 38 -1.73 7.63 -14.18
C CYS A 38 -2.23 9.02 -14.63
N LEU A 39 -1.33 9.91 -15.04
CA LEU A 39 -1.66 11.21 -15.60
C LEU A 39 -2.54 11.08 -16.85
N HIS A 40 -2.22 10.14 -17.73
CA HIS A 40 -3.02 9.88 -18.92
C HIS A 40 -4.46 9.49 -18.55
N LEU A 41 -4.63 8.61 -17.55
CA LEU A 41 -5.96 8.24 -17.05
C LEU A 41 -6.72 9.45 -16.48
N CYS A 42 -6.06 10.34 -15.74
CA CYS A 42 -6.68 11.58 -15.24
C CYS A 42 -7.23 12.46 -16.37
N THR A 43 -6.53 12.52 -17.51
CA THR A 43 -6.97 13.33 -18.65
C THR A 43 -8.11 12.70 -19.46
N GLN A 44 -8.23 11.37 -19.45
CA GLN A 44 -9.16 10.66 -20.34
C GLN A 44 -10.45 10.22 -19.67
N LEU A 45 -10.41 9.92 -18.38
CA LEU A 45 -11.54 9.29 -17.69
C LEU A 45 -12.16 10.26 -16.67
N PRO A 46 -13.48 10.23 -16.46
CA PRO A 46 -14.12 11.00 -15.38
C PRO A 46 -13.69 10.47 -13.99
N ASN A 47 -13.97 11.24 -12.95
CA ASN A 47 -13.76 10.78 -11.57
C ASN A 47 -14.58 9.51 -11.30
N GLY A 48 -14.00 8.60 -10.50
CA GLY A 48 -14.62 7.33 -10.12
C GLY A 48 -13.74 6.13 -10.41
N TYR A 49 -14.36 4.94 -10.42
CA TYR A 49 -13.69 3.69 -10.70
C TYR A 49 -13.12 3.65 -12.13
N VAL A 50 -11.85 3.26 -12.25
CA VAL A 50 -11.20 3.03 -13.54
C VAL A 50 -11.35 1.54 -13.90
N PRO A 51 -12.05 1.19 -14.99
CA PRO A 51 -12.21 -0.19 -15.41
C PRO A 51 -10.89 -0.90 -15.73
N SER A 52 -10.80 -2.19 -15.43
CA SER A 52 -9.55 -2.94 -15.57
C SER A 52 -9.05 -3.07 -17.01
N GLN A 53 -9.92 -2.97 -18.01
CA GLN A 53 -9.52 -2.91 -19.41
C GLN A 53 -8.70 -1.65 -19.74
N ASP A 54 -8.92 -0.56 -19.01
CA ASP A 54 -8.28 0.72 -19.23
C ASP A 54 -6.95 0.84 -18.46
N TRP A 55 -6.60 -0.14 -17.64
CA TRP A 55 -5.36 -0.11 -16.87
C TRP A 55 -4.14 -0.27 -17.80
N PRO A 56 -3.23 0.71 -17.84
CA PRO A 56 -1.95 0.57 -18.53
C PRO A 56 -1.06 -0.46 -17.83
N GLU A 57 -0.05 -0.96 -18.55
CA GLU A 57 0.79 -2.07 -18.09
C GLU A 57 1.52 -1.75 -16.77
N SER A 58 1.97 -0.51 -16.59
CA SER A 58 2.65 -0.06 -15.36
C SER A 58 1.79 -0.24 -14.12
N ILE A 59 0.49 0.05 -14.23
CA ILE A 59 -0.50 -0.16 -13.16
C ILE A 59 -0.79 -1.65 -12.98
N ARG A 60 -0.99 -2.40 -14.08
CA ARG A 60 -1.26 -3.86 -14.00
C ARG A 60 -0.14 -4.64 -13.29
N ARG A 61 1.12 -4.23 -13.45
CA ARG A 61 2.27 -4.86 -12.79
C ARG A 61 2.26 -4.75 -11.27
N LEU A 62 1.48 -3.81 -10.71
CA LEU A 62 1.24 -3.69 -9.27
C LEU A 62 0.15 -4.64 -8.78
N CYS A 63 -0.46 -5.44 -9.68
CA CYS A 63 -1.55 -6.36 -9.39
C CYS A 63 -2.70 -5.72 -8.58
N PRO A 64 -3.26 -4.58 -9.03
CA PRO A 64 -4.21 -3.84 -8.22
C PRO A 64 -5.55 -4.57 -8.08
N ALA A 65 -6.12 -4.50 -6.90
CA ALA A 65 -7.51 -4.87 -6.63
C ALA A 65 -8.48 -3.82 -7.19
N GLN A 66 -8.13 -2.54 -7.08
CA GLN A 66 -8.96 -1.43 -7.50
C GLN A 66 -8.12 -0.23 -7.94
N VAL A 67 -8.60 0.53 -8.92
CA VAL A 67 -8.04 1.82 -9.32
C VAL A 67 -9.15 2.86 -9.32
N VAL A 68 -8.93 3.98 -8.63
CA VAL A 68 -9.91 5.06 -8.47
C VAL A 68 -9.27 6.38 -8.88
N ARG A 69 -9.99 7.17 -9.69
CA ARG A 69 -9.63 8.53 -10.05
C ARG A 69 -10.40 9.53 -9.21
N SER A 70 -9.69 10.47 -8.59
CA SER A 70 -10.24 11.59 -7.82
C SER A 70 -9.56 12.89 -8.20
N SER A 71 -10.19 13.69 -9.07
CA SER A 71 -9.70 14.99 -9.56
C SER A 71 -8.30 14.88 -10.17
N ASN A 72 -7.28 15.11 -9.32
CA ASN A 72 -5.85 15.17 -9.68
C ASN A 72 -5.04 14.03 -9.04
N VAL A 73 -5.72 12.97 -8.58
CA VAL A 73 -5.14 11.84 -7.87
C VAL A 73 -5.65 10.55 -8.50
N ILE A 74 -4.74 9.59 -8.66
CA ILE A 74 -5.07 8.19 -8.91
C ILE A 74 -4.70 7.38 -7.68
N GLU A 75 -5.66 6.66 -7.13
CA GLU A 75 -5.47 5.67 -6.07
C GLU A 75 -5.42 4.28 -6.69
N ILE A 76 -4.37 3.54 -6.37
CA ILE A 76 -4.14 2.16 -6.83
C ILE A 76 -4.16 1.30 -5.57
N VAL A 77 -5.29 0.69 -5.27
CA VAL A 77 -5.44 -0.25 -4.16
C VAL A 77 -4.83 -1.58 -4.59
N VAL A 78 -3.79 -2.02 -3.88
CA VAL A 78 -3.11 -3.28 -4.17
C VAL A 78 -3.60 -4.39 -3.23
N HIS A 79 -3.75 -4.07 -1.95
CA HIS A 79 -4.24 -4.99 -0.95
C HIS A 79 -5.52 -4.44 -0.31
N GLN A 80 -6.52 -5.32 -0.22
CA GLN A 80 -7.80 -5.05 0.43
C GLN A 80 -8.19 -6.25 1.28
N SER A 81 -8.29 -6.02 2.58
CA SER A 81 -8.78 -6.97 3.57
C SER A 81 -9.99 -6.39 4.32
N GLU A 82 -10.59 -7.18 5.21
CA GLU A 82 -11.71 -6.72 6.06
C GLU A 82 -11.33 -5.57 6.99
N THR A 83 -10.03 -5.40 7.27
CA THR A 83 -9.53 -4.46 8.28
C THR A 83 -8.54 -3.43 7.72
N GLU A 84 -8.10 -3.56 6.47
CA GLU A 84 -7.04 -2.72 5.91
C GLU A 84 -7.15 -2.57 4.40
N LEU A 85 -6.90 -1.35 3.91
CA LEU A 85 -6.60 -1.04 2.51
C LEU A 85 -5.18 -0.48 2.43
N SER A 86 -4.39 -0.99 1.49
CA SER A 86 -3.07 -0.44 1.21
C SER A 86 -2.73 -0.45 -0.28
N GLY A 87 -1.89 0.49 -0.68
CA GLY A 87 -1.57 0.69 -2.07
C GLY A 87 -0.81 1.99 -2.33
N TYR A 88 -0.97 2.50 -3.54
CA TYR A 88 -0.25 3.66 -4.03
C TYR A 88 -1.18 4.82 -4.38
N VAL A 89 -0.76 6.03 -4.04
CA VAL A 89 -1.35 7.28 -4.51
C VAL A 89 -0.38 7.93 -5.49
N VAL A 90 -0.92 8.37 -6.64
CA VAL A 90 -0.15 9.06 -7.67
C VAL A 90 -0.78 10.43 -7.93
N LEU A 91 0.00 11.49 -7.77
CA LEU A 91 -0.44 12.88 -7.92
C LEU A 91 -0.12 13.44 -9.29
N GLU A 92 -1.07 14.19 -9.84
CA GLU A 92 -0.93 14.88 -11.13
C GLU A 92 -0.03 16.13 -11.04
N GLY A 93 -0.01 16.83 -9.90
CA GLY A 93 0.67 18.13 -9.71
C GLY A 93 1.83 18.14 -8.71
N ASP A 94 2.17 19.34 -8.22
CA ASP A 94 3.27 19.56 -7.25
C ASP A 94 3.09 18.74 -5.97
N GLN A 95 4.22 18.21 -5.48
CA GLN A 95 4.45 17.16 -4.47
C GLN A 95 3.88 17.40 -3.05
N THR A 96 2.87 18.24 -2.91
CA THR A 96 2.18 18.41 -1.64
C THR A 96 1.27 17.21 -1.48
N ALA A 97 1.59 16.33 -0.52
CA ALA A 97 0.79 15.15 -0.19
C ALA A 97 -0.70 15.56 -0.12
N PRO A 98 -1.60 14.77 -0.72
CA PRO A 98 -2.98 15.17 -0.81
C PRO A 98 -3.57 15.24 0.61
N LEU A 99 -4.41 16.25 0.87
CA LEU A 99 -5.13 16.50 2.14
C LEU A 99 -6.24 15.43 2.40
N ILE A 100 -5.96 14.18 2.06
CA ILE A 100 -6.93 13.07 2.14
C ILE A 100 -6.76 12.36 3.48
N GLN A 101 -7.86 11.80 3.98
CA GLN A 101 -8.04 11.14 5.28
C GLN A 101 -7.30 9.78 5.38
N TYR A 102 -6.04 9.69 4.96
CA TYR A 102 -5.23 8.49 5.17
C TYR A 102 -4.75 8.42 6.61
N SER A 103 -4.82 7.24 7.23
CA SER A 103 -4.23 7.01 8.54
C SER A 103 -2.70 7.07 8.51
N SER A 104 -2.12 6.71 7.36
CA SER A 104 -0.71 6.86 7.04
C SER A 104 -0.54 7.10 5.54
N ILE A 105 0.27 8.11 5.19
CA ILE A 105 0.77 8.33 3.83
C ILE A 105 2.29 8.52 3.92
N LYS A 106 3.06 7.76 3.14
CA LYS A 106 4.52 7.74 3.18
C LYS A 106 5.10 7.97 1.79
N PRO A 107 6.14 8.79 1.63
CA PRO A 107 6.78 8.95 0.32
C PRO A 107 7.53 7.67 -0.06
N THR A 108 7.43 7.27 -1.32
CA THR A 108 8.19 6.12 -1.87
C THR A 108 9.64 6.49 -2.24
N GLY A 109 9.97 7.79 -2.24
CA GLY A 109 11.19 8.32 -2.85
C GLY A 109 11.09 8.52 -4.37
N LEU A 110 9.98 8.10 -4.99
CA LEU A 110 9.66 8.40 -6.38
C LEU A 110 8.76 9.64 -6.46
N ASP A 111 9.04 10.50 -7.43
CA ASP A 111 8.38 11.80 -7.57
C ASP A 111 6.85 11.65 -7.77
N GLY A 112 6.06 12.28 -6.89
CA GLY A 112 4.60 12.29 -6.95
C GLY A 112 3.93 10.96 -6.59
N ILE A 113 4.65 10.01 -5.99
CA ILE A 113 4.14 8.67 -5.66
C ILE A 113 4.32 8.39 -4.17
N TYR A 114 3.21 8.02 -3.53
CA TYR A 114 3.14 7.75 -2.10
C TYR A 114 2.51 6.38 -1.84
N GLU A 115 2.92 5.74 -0.76
CA GLU A 115 2.24 4.59 -0.18
C GLU A 115 1.19 5.07 0.80
N PHE A 116 0.03 4.44 0.79
CA PHE A 116 -1.01 4.68 1.80
C PHE A 116 -1.39 3.39 2.51
N GLU A 117 -1.79 3.56 3.77
CA GLU A 117 -2.43 2.53 4.58
C GLU A 117 -3.67 3.15 5.24
N LEU A 118 -4.79 2.44 5.19
CA LEU A 118 -6.06 2.81 5.77
C LEU A 118 -6.60 1.65 6.60
N PRO A 119 -6.83 1.80 7.92
CA PRO A 119 -7.67 0.86 8.63
C PRO A 119 -9.06 0.93 8.01
N PHE A 120 -9.61 -0.22 7.65
CA PHE A 120 -10.98 -0.34 7.19
C PHE A 120 -11.88 -0.06 8.38
N THR A 121 -12.27 1.21 8.59
CA THR A 121 -13.33 1.53 9.56
C THR A 121 -14.65 1.13 8.93
N SER A 122 -15.10 -0.10 9.22
CA SER A 122 -16.48 -0.52 8.99
C SER A 122 -17.40 0.36 9.83
N ASN A 123 -17.78 1.52 9.31
CA ASN A 123 -18.97 2.23 9.77
C ASN A 123 -20.15 1.76 8.91
N PHE A 124 -20.67 0.58 9.26
CA PHE A 124 -22.02 0.14 8.93
C PHE A 124 -22.73 -0.23 10.22
#